data_AF-A0A4Q5ALK4-F1
#
_entry.id   AF-A0A4Q5ALK4-F1
#
_cell.length_a   1.000
_cell.length_b   1.000
_cell.length_c   1.000
_cell.angle_alpha   90.00
_cell.angle_beta   90.00
_cell.angle_gamma   90.00
#
_symmetry.space_group_name_H-M   'P 1'
#
loop_
_entity.id
_entity.type
_entity.pdbx_description
1 polymer ?
#
loop_
_entity_poly.entity_id
_entity_poly.type
_entity_poly.pdbx_seq_one_letter_code
_entity_poly.pdbx_strand_id
1 'polypeptide(L)'
;MKEIDLGTWCVFHPSHQRMDKWQALKVLEEAAEVVEAAKEHITLHGTGYEHSAHIALTSEIADLLQTIVNLCDAYDITENQIQAARAVNHVKNIDRGMFDDTPRTHMHREEE
;
A
#
# COMPACT_ATOMS: atom_id res chain seq x y z
N MET A 1 -7.23 -2.36 -18.34
CA MET A 1 -6.82 -2.22 -16.92
C MET A 1 -5.53 -2.98 -16.73
N LYS A 2 -4.49 -2.36 -16.16
CA LYS A 2 -3.26 -3.04 -15.76
C LYS A 2 -3.44 -3.57 -14.35
N GLU A 3 -3.05 -4.81 -14.11
CA GLU A 3 -3.09 -5.43 -12.78
C GLU A 3 -1.68 -5.65 -12.25
N ILE A 4 -1.53 -5.59 -10.93
CA ILE A 4 -0.32 -5.95 -10.20
C ILE A 4 -0.74 -7.00 -9.17
N ASP A 5 -0.12 -8.17 -9.24
CA ASP A 5 -0.24 -9.19 -8.20
C ASP A 5 0.88 -9.00 -7.18
N LEU A 6 0.51 -8.91 -5.91
CA LEU A 6 1.43 -8.68 -4.79
C LEU A 6 1.68 -9.97 -3.98
N GLY A 7 1.15 -11.12 -4.43
CA GLY A 7 1.46 -12.44 -3.88
C GLY A 7 0.83 -12.76 -2.53
N THR A 8 1.17 -13.95 -2.03
CA THR A 8 0.77 -14.47 -0.71
C THR A 8 1.87 -14.20 0.32
N TRP A 9 1.48 -13.78 1.53
CA TRP A 9 2.39 -13.40 2.61
C TRP A 9 2.17 -14.28 3.83
N CYS A 10 3.25 -14.68 4.50
CA CYS A 10 3.17 -15.40 5.76
C CYS A 10 2.83 -14.42 6.89
N VAL A 11 1.98 -14.84 7.81
CA VAL A 11 1.70 -14.10 9.05
C VAL A 11 2.82 -14.32 10.06
N PHE A 12 3.08 -13.33 10.91
CA PHE A 12 4.06 -13.46 11.98
C PHE A 12 3.61 -14.43 13.07
N HIS A 13 4.53 -14.84 13.93
CA HIS A 13 4.12 -15.58 15.13
C HIS A 13 3.23 -14.68 16.03
N PRO A 14 2.16 -15.19 16.66
CA PRO A 14 1.23 -14.38 17.47
C PRO A 14 1.86 -13.57 18.61
N SER A 15 3.09 -13.87 19.03
CA SER A 15 3.81 -13.04 20.00
C SER A 15 4.26 -11.68 19.45
N HIS A 16 4.37 -11.56 18.11
CA HIS A 16 4.84 -10.38 17.38
C HIS A 16 3.72 -9.61 16.69
N GLN A 17 2.48 -10.09 16.79
CA GLN A 17 1.30 -9.41 16.25
C GLN A 17 0.13 -9.60 17.22
N ARG A 18 -0.43 -8.49 17.70
CA ARG A 18 -1.46 -8.51 18.75
C ARG A 18 -2.64 -7.65 18.31
N MET A 19 -3.84 -8.03 18.74
CA MET A 19 -5.03 -7.22 18.55
C MET A 19 -4.98 -5.97 19.45
N ASP A 20 -4.18 -4.99 19.08
CA ASP A 20 -4.05 -3.74 19.81
C ASP A 20 -3.77 -2.55 18.88
N LYS A 21 -3.85 -1.35 19.46
CA LYS A 21 -3.61 -0.12 18.71
C LYS A 21 -2.20 -0.02 18.15
N TRP A 22 -1.21 -0.70 18.73
CA TRP A 22 0.18 -0.63 18.28
C TRP A 22 0.36 -1.37 16.96
N GLN A 23 -0.36 -2.49 16.77
CA GLN A 23 -0.41 -3.17 15.49
C GLN A 23 -0.93 -2.26 14.37
N ALA A 24 -1.97 -1.46 14.65
CA ALA A 24 -2.47 -0.48 13.70
C ALA A 24 -1.50 0.70 13.48
N LEU A 25 -0.78 1.13 14.52
CA LEU A 25 0.24 2.19 14.40
C LEU A 25 1.43 1.77 13.53
N LYS A 26 1.79 0.48 13.51
CA LYS A 26 2.81 -0.01 12.59
C LYS A 26 2.44 0.24 11.13
N VAL A 27 1.16 0.10 10.74
CA VAL A 27 0.73 0.44 9.37
C VAL A 27 1.02 1.90 9.03
N LEU A 28 0.85 2.82 10.00
CA LEU A 28 1.17 4.24 9.79
C LEU A 28 2.68 4.48 9.67
N GLU A 29 3.49 3.76 10.44
CA GLU A 29 4.96 3.83 10.40
C GLU A 29 5.50 3.41 9.03
N GLU A 30 5.17 2.19 8.58
CA GLU A 30 5.64 1.69 7.27
C GLU A 30 5.10 2.54 6.11
N ALA A 31 3.87 3.06 6.23
CA ALA A 31 3.33 3.99 5.23
C ALA A 31 4.10 5.32 5.18
N ALA A 32 4.64 5.80 6.31
CA ALA A 32 5.49 6.99 6.33
C ALA A 32 6.86 6.69 5.70
N GLU A 33 7.42 5.50 5.91
CA GLU A 33 8.68 5.06 5.31
C GLU A 33 8.55 4.94 3.78
N VAL A 34 7.43 4.39 3.28
CA VAL A 34 7.10 4.41 1.84
C VAL A 34 7.11 5.84 1.28
N VAL A 35 6.58 6.83 2.01
CA VAL A 35 6.57 8.23 1.57
C VAL A 35 7.99 8.80 1.50
N GLU A 36 8.84 8.52 2.48
CA GLU A 36 10.23 8.99 2.47
C GLU A 36 11.03 8.33 1.34
N ALA A 37 10.90 7.01 1.15
CA ALA A 37 11.56 6.31 0.05
C ALA A 37 11.06 6.79 -1.33
N ALA A 38 9.77 7.14 -1.45
CA ALA A 38 9.23 7.70 -2.69
C ALA A 38 9.81 9.10 -2.98
N LYS A 39 9.96 9.95 -1.96
CA LYS A 39 10.61 11.27 -2.10
C LYS A 39 12.07 11.13 -2.53
N GLU A 40 12.79 10.18 -1.93
CA GLU A 40 14.16 9.89 -2.31
C GLU A 40 14.25 9.39 -3.76
N HIS A 41 13.37 8.46 -4.17
CA HIS A 41 13.29 7.98 -5.56
C HIS A 41 13.06 9.13 -6.55
N ILE A 42 12.14 10.05 -6.26
CA ILE A 42 11.89 11.23 -7.11
C ILE A 42 13.13 12.12 -7.19
N THR A 43 13.81 12.33 -6.06
CA THR A 43 15.00 13.20 -5.99
C THR A 43 16.19 12.60 -6.74
N LEU A 44 16.36 11.28 -6.69
CA LEU A 44 17.46 10.55 -7.32
C LEU A 44 17.16 10.10 -8.76
N HIS A 45 15.97 10.37 -9.28
CA HIS A 45 15.60 10.02 -10.64
C HIS A 45 16.52 10.69 -11.67
N GLY A 46 17.02 9.92 -12.65
CA GLY A 46 17.98 10.41 -13.65
C GLY A 46 19.41 10.59 -13.13
N THR A 47 19.68 10.21 -11.87
CA THR A 47 21.04 10.12 -11.32
C THR A 47 21.58 8.68 -11.44
N GLY A 48 22.86 8.47 -11.15
CA GLY A 48 23.45 7.13 -11.05
C GLY A 48 22.90 6.26 -9.90
N TYR A 49 22.05 6.80 -9.03
CA TYR A 49 21.51 6.15 -7.84
C TYR A 49 20.01 5.76 -7.96
N GLU A 50 19.41 5.96 -9.13
CA GLU A 50 17.97 5.68 -9.34
C GLU A 50 17.61 4.22 -9.04
N HIS A 51 18.45 3.27 -9.48
CA HIS A 51 18.20 1.85 -9.25
C HIS A 51 18.18 1.50 -7.75
N SER A 52 19.11 2.03 -6.96
CA SER A 52 19.12 1.82 -5.51
C SER A 52 17.90 2.43 -4.83
N ALA A 53 17.48 3.63 -5.25
CA ALA A 53 16.29 4.27 -4.71
C ALA A 53 15.01 3.48 -5.07
N HIS A 54 14.98 2.87 -6.26
CA HIS A 54 13.87 2.02 -6.69
C HIS A 54 13.76 0.74 -5.86
N ILE A 55 14.90 0.13 -5.54
CA ILE A 55 14.95 -1.02 -4.63
C ILE A 55 14.47 -0.62 -3.23
N ALA A 56 14.96 0.50 -2.69
CA ALA A 56 14.55 0.98 -1.37
C ALA A 56 13.02 1.20 -1.29
N LEU A 57 12.44 1.92 -2.25
CA LEU A 57 10.98 2.10 -2.33
C LEU A 57 10.24 0.76 -2.42
N THR A 58 10.76 -0.20 -3.17
CA THR A 58 10.15 -1.53 -3.29
C THR A 58 10.19 -2.29 -1.96
N SER A 59 11.28 -2.17 -1.20
CA SER A 59 11.41 -2.75 0.14
C SER A 59 10.39 -2.16 1.11
N GLU A 60 10.25 -0.84 1.17
CA GLU A 60 9.27 -0.22 2.08
C GLU A 60 7.81 -0.61 1.72
N ILE A 61 7.52 -0.79 0.42
CA ILE A 61 6.22 -1.31 0.00
C ILE A 61 6.00 -2.75 0.51
N ALA A 62 7.03 -3.58 0.48
CA ALA A 62 6.96 -4.95 1.00
C ALA A 62 6.72 -4.97 2.52
N ASP A 63 7.39 -4.09 3.28
CA ASP A 63 7.21 -4.00 4.73
C ASP A 63 5.81 -3.48 5.13
N LEU A 64 5.27 -2.53 4.36
CA LEU A 64 3.87 -2.12 4.49
C LEU A 64 2.88 -3.27 4.21
N LEU A 65 3.09 -4.05 3.14
CA LEU A 65 2.25 -5.20 2.83
C LEU A 65 2.30 -6.26 3.93
N GLN A 66 3.49 -6.57 4.43
CA GLN A 66 3.68 -7.51 5.54
C GLN A 66 2.94 -7.03 6.79
N THR A 67 3.00 -5.74 7.09
CA THR A 67 2.33 -5.14 8.25
C THR A 67 0.81 -5.15 8.11
N ILE A 68 0.28 -4.94 6.90
CA ILE A 68 -1.16 -5.10 6.62
C ILE A 68 -1.61 -6.55 6.81
N VAL A 69 -0.85 -7.53 6.33
CA VAL A 69 -1.16 -8.97 6.50
C VAL A 69 -1.18 -9.33 7.99
N ASN A 70 -0.20 -8.87 8.75
CA ASN A 70 -0.16 -9.09 10.20
C ASN A 70 -1.29 -8.37 10.95
N LEU A 71 -1.70 -7.19 10.48
CA LEU A 71 -2.88 -6.50 11.04
C LEU A 71 -4.15 -7.32 10.79
N CYS A 72 -4.31 -7.88 9.58
CA CYS A 72 -5.46 -8.72 9.27
C CYS A 72 -5.52 -9.95 10.19
N ASP A 73 -4.42 -10.68 10.34
CA ASP A 73 -4.35 -11.85 11.21
C ASP A 73 -4.60 -11.49 12.68
N ALA A 74 -3.97 -10.43 13.18
CA ALA A 74 -4.17 -9.95 14.55
C ALA A 74 -5.62 -9.57 14.88
N TYR A 75 -6.43 -9.21 13.88
CA TYR A 75 -7.84 -8.80 14.04
C TYR A 75 -8.83 -9.87 13.52
N ASP A 76 -8.36 -11.09 13.26
CA ASP A 76 -9.16 -12.19 12.69
C ASP A 76 -9.87 -11.82 11.37
N ILE A 77 -9.25 -10.97 10.55
CA ILE A 77 -9.75 -10.57 9.24
C ILE A 77 -9.32 -11.61 8.21
N THR A 78 -10.31 -12.27 7.63
CA THR A 78 -10.11 -13.35 6.65
C THR A 78 -9.97 -12.83 5.22
N GLU A 79 -9.37 -13.65 4.36
CA GLU A 79 -9.28 -13.39 2.91
C GLU A 79 -10.66 -13.16 2.28
N ASN A 80 -11.68 -13.93 2.68
CA ASN A 80 -13.06 -13.77 2.17
C ASN A 80 -13.64 -12.38 2.49
N GLN A 81 -13.35 -11.84 3.68
CA GLN A 81 -13.79 -10.50 4.06
C GLN A 81 -13.07 -9.43 3.23
N ILE A 82 -11.77 -9.59 2.99
CA ILE A 82 -10.99 -8.70 2.12
C ILE A 82 -11.50 -8.77 0.66
N GLN A 83 -11.78 -9.96 0.14
CA GLN A 83 -12.33 -10.14 -1.21
C GLN A 83 -13.69 -9.45 -1.36
N ALA A 84 -14.58 -9.60 -0.38
CA ALA A 84 -15.87 -8.91 -0.36
C ALA A 84 -15.68 -7.37 -0.32
N ALA A 85 -14.79 -6.87 0.55
CA ALA A 85 -14.47 -5.46 0.64
C ALA A 85 -13.84 -4.90 -0.67
N ARG A 86 -13.00 -5.69 -1.35
CA ARG A 86 -12.40 -5.35 -2.64
C ARG A 86 -13.46 -5.21 -3.73
N ALA A 87 -14.43 -6.11 -3.80
CA ALA A 87 -15.53 -6.01 -4.77
C ALA A 87 -16.34 -4.72 -4.59
N VAL A 88 -16.67 -4.38 -3.34
CA VAL A 88 -17.36 -3.12 -3.01
C VAL A 88 -16.50 -1.89 -3.34
N ASN A 89 -15.21 -1.93 -3.02
CA ASN A 89 -14.27 -0.85 -3.35
C ASN A 89 -14.13 -0.66 -4.87
N HIS A 90 -14.09 -1.75 -5.63
CA HIS A 90 -13.97 -1.72 -7.07
C HIS A 90 -15.17 -1.03 -7.73
N VAL A 91 -16.40 -1.39 -7.35
CA VAL A 91 -17.63 -0.72 -7.83
C VAL A 91 -17.58 0.78 -7.53
N LYS A 92 -17.24 1.16 -6.28
CA LYS A 92 -17.11 2.58 -5.91
C LYS A 92 -16.09 3.33 -6.77
N ASN A 93 -15.01 2.69 -7.19
CA ASN A 93 -13.99 3.31 -8.03
C ASN A 93 -14.36 3.34 -9.52
N ILE A 94 -15.16 2.39 -10.00
CA ILE A 94 -15.82 2.49 -11.31
C ILE A 94 -16.77 3.69 -11.32
N ASP A 95 -17.63 3.83 -10.32
CA ASP A 95 -18.60 4.92 -10.24
C ASP A 95 -17.92 6.31 -10.16
N ARG A 96 -16.69 6.35 -9.66
CA ARG A 96 -15.84 7.54 -9.59
C ARG A 96 -15.05 7.83 -10.87
N GLY A 97 -15.12 6.95 -11.89
CA GLY A 97 -14.34 7.05 -13.12
C GLY A 97 -12.83 6.84 -12.93
N MET A 98 -12.41 6.18 -11.83
CA MET A 98 -10.98 6.01 -11.51
C MET A 98 -10.23 5.09 -12.49
N PHE A 99 -10.97 4.38 -13.33
CA PHE A 99 -10.46 3.48 -14.36
C PHE A 99 -10.66 4.02 -15.78
N ASP A 100 -11.20 5.22 -15.92
CA ASP A 100 -11.41 5.87 -17.21
C ASP A 100 -10.09 6.47 -17.72
N ASP A 101 -9.97 6.64 -19.04
CA ASP A 101 -8.79 7.25 -19.67
C ASP A 101 -8.71 8.78 -19.48
N THR A 102 -9.62 9.36 -18.69
CA THR A 102 -9.71 10.81 -18.45
C THR A 102 -8.98 11.22 -17.16
N PRO A 103 -8.44 12.46 -17.08
CA PRO A 103 -7.73 12.92 -15.89
C PRO A 103 -8.56 12.82 -14.59
N ARG A 104 -7.86 12.57 -13.49
CA ARG A 104 -8.43 12.19 -12.19
C ARG A 104 -9.17 13.36 -11.53
N THR A 105 -10.49 13.42 -11.68
CA THR A 105 -11.35 14.56 -11.34
C THR A 105 -11.27 15.12 -9.90
N HIS A 106 -10.76 14.39 -8.90
CA HIS A 106 -10.92 14.74 -7.48
C HIS A 106 -9.64 14.91 -6.63
N MET A 107 -8.44 14.76 -7.20
CA MET A 107 -7.16 14.92 -6.48
C MET A 107 -6.23 15.96 -7.10
N HIS A 108 -6.66 16.64 -8.16
CA HIS A 108 -5.89 17.76 -8.71
C HIS A 108 -5.85 18.88 -7.66
N ARG A 109 -4.66 19.16 -7.12
CA ARG A 109 -4.32 20.57 -6.91
C ARG A 109 -4.41 21.18 -8.30
N GLU A 110 -5.26 22.18 -8.46
CA GLU A 110 -5.22 23.02 -9.65
C GLU A 110 -3.77 23.48 -9.80
N GLU A 111 -3.16 23.15 -10.95
CA GLU A 111 -1.87 23.71 -11.32
C GLU A 111 -2.14 25.19 -11.64
N GLU A 112 -1.86 26.07 -10.68
CA GLU A 112 -1.62 27.50 -10.94
C GLU A 112 -0.22 27.70 -11.54
#